data_AF-A0A399YST0-F1
#
_entry.id   AF-A0A399YST0-F1
#
_cell.length_a   1.000
_cell.length_b   1.000
_cell.length_c   1.000
_cell.angle_alpha   90.00
_cell.angle_beta   90.00
_cell.angle_gamma   90.00
#
_symmetry.space_group_name_H-M   'P 1'
#
loop_
_entity.id
_entity.type
_entity.pdbx_description
1 polymer ?
#
loop_
_entity_poly.entity_id
_entity_poly.type
_entity_poly.pdbx_seq_one_letter_code
_entity_poly.pdbx_strand_id
1 'polypeptide(L)'
;SGTPEETVKKIQSILGWPATREQIHEAMQYVPDELIERISASGTPDEVRKKVQQYNDNGCTCPILYPMADDVKLMIDTFAQA
;
A
#
# COMPACT_ATOMS: atom_id res chain seq x y z
N SER A 1 -13.45 -4.74 -1.90
CA SER A 1 -12.77 -4.23 -0.69
C SER A 1 -13.61 -4.63 0.50
N GLY A 2 -13.18 -5.60 1.31
CA GLY A 2 -13.92 -6.04 2.50
C GLY A 2 -13.80 -5.07 3.67
N THR A 3 -13.71 -3.77 3.39
CA THR A 3 -13.54 -2.72 4.39
C THR A 3 -14.92 -2.26 4.82
N PRO A 4 -15.23 -2.18 6.13
CA PRO A 4 -16.50 -1.67 6.60
C PRO A 4 -16.77 -0.26 6.04
N GLU A 5 -17.99 -0.04 5.54
CA GLU A 5 -18.38 1.24 4.94
C GLU A 5 -18.25 2.40 5.94
N GLU A 6 -18.52 2.13 7.21
CA GLU A 6 -18.37 3.08 8.31
C GLU A 6 -16.91 3.55 8.52
N THR A 7 -15.93 2.66 8.32
CA THR A 7 -14.50 3.02 8.37
C THR A 7 -14.16 4.00 7.25
N VAL A 8 -14.66 3.74 6.03
CA VAL A 8 -14.42 4.60 4.87
C VAL A 8 -15.07 5.97 5.08
N LYS A 9 -16.32 6.03 5.55
CA LYS A 9 -17.02 7.29 5.84
C LYS A 9 -16.30 8.11 6.90
N LYS A 10 -15.80 7.47 7.97
CA LYS A 10 -15.06 8.15 9.04
C LYS A 10 -13.72 8.73 8.56
N ILE A 11 -13.00 8.02 7.70
CA ILE A 11 -11.76 8.53 7.08
C ILE A 11 -12.07 9.72 6.17
N GLN A 12 -13.12 9.61 5.34
CA GLN A 12 -13.53 10.66 4.41
C GLN A 12 -14.06 11.93 5.09
N SER A 13 -14.66 11.83 6.28
CA SER A 13 -15.09 13.02 7.02
C SER A 13 -13.92 13.85 7.55
N ILE A 14 -12.75 13.25 7.71
CA ILE A 14 -11.53 13.90 8.22
C ILE A 14 -10.65 14.39 7.05
N LEU A 15 -10.52 13.58 6.00
CA LEU A 15 -9.71 13.89 4.82
C LEU A 15 -10.49 14.71 3.79
N GLY A 16 -10.45 16.05 3.93
CA GLY A 16 -10.82 16.95 2.83
C GLY A 16 -9.70 17.02 1.78
N TRP A 17 -10.02 17.17 0.48
CA TRP A 17 -8.99 17.35 -0.55
C TRP A 17 -8.71 18.84 -0.83
N PRO A 18 -7.43 19.28 -0.87
CA PRO A 18 -6.23 18.56 -0.48
C PRO A 18 -6.11 18.41 1.05
N ALA A 19 -5.68 17.24 1.52
CA ALA A 19 -5.60 16.96 2.95
C ALA A 19 -4.37 17.61 3.58
N THR A 20 -4.52 18.19 4.77
CA THR A 20 -3.38 18.68 5.56
C THR A 20 -2.65 17.54 6.26
N ARG A 21 -1.41 17.79 6.70
CA ARG A 21 -0.60 16.80 7.41
C ARG A 21 -1.27 16.33 8.71
N GLU A 22 -1.95 17.25 9.38
CA GLU A 22 -2.72 17.00 10.60
C GLU A 22 -3.92 16.10 10.33
N GLN A 23 -4.68 16.38 9.26
CA GLN A 23 -5.82 15.56 8.84
C GLN A 23 -5.37 14.14 8.47
N ILE A 24 -4.21 14.01 7.82
CA ILE A 24 -3.62 12.71 7.49
C ILE A 24 -3.30 11.94 8.77
N HIS A 25 -2.57 12.55 9.70
CA HIS A 25 -2.22 11.90 10.98
C HIS A 25 -3.46 11.48 11.78
N GLU A 26 -4.50 12.31 11.81
CA GLU A 26 -5.74 11.97 12.49
C GLU A 26 -6.49 10.81 11.82
N ALA A 27 -6.51 10.77 10.48
CA ALA A 27 -7.19 9.70 9.74
C ALA A 27 -6.44 8.36 9.76
N MET A 28 -5.10 8.38 9.84
CA MET A 28 -4.25 7.18 9.80
C MET A 28 -4.62 6.13 10.84
N GLN A 29 -5.01 6.54 12.05
CA GLN A 29 -5.39 5.62 13.13
C GLN A 29 -6.64 4.78 12.82
N TYR A 30 -7.43 5.19 11.82
CA TYR A 30 -8.65 4.50 11.41
C TYR A 30 -8.44 3.58 10.21
N VAL A 31 -7.24 3.56 9.61
CA VAL A 31 -6.88 2.67 8.51
C VAL A 31 -6.43 1.34 9.10
N PRO A 32 -7.17 0.23 8.91
CA PRO A 32 -6.76 -1.07 9.42
C PRO A 32 -5.52 -1.59 8.68
N ASP A 33 -4.60 -2.25 9.37
CA ASP A 33 -3.40 -2.83 8.73
C ASP A 33 -3.76 -3.85 7.63
N GLU A 34 -4.80 -4.65 7.83
CA GLU A 34 -5.31 -5.59 6.82
C GLU A 34 -5.72 -4.88 5.51
N LEU A 35 -6.22 -3.64 5.61
CA LEU A 35 -6.54 -2.85 4.42
C LEU A 35 -5.27 -2.51 3.65
N ILE A 36 -4.20 -2.13 4.36
CA ILE A 36 -2.90 -1.79 3.77
C ILE A 36 -2.30 -3.01 3.07
N GLU A 37 -2.29 -4.18 3.72
CA GLU A 37 -1.75 -5.43 3.15
C GLU A 37 -2.53 -5.93 1.91
N ARG A 38 -3.80 -5.54 1.79
CA ARG A 38 -4.65 -5.91 0.65
C ARG A 38 -4.43 -5.03 -0.56
N ILE A 39 -4.10 -3.76 -0.37
CA ILE A 39 -3.97 -2.77 -1.45
C ILE A 39 -2.51 -2.46 -1.79
N SER A 40 -1.57 -2.89 -0.96
CA SER A 40 -0.13 -2.69 -1.16
C SER A 40 0.63 -4.01 -1.13
N ALA A 41 1.78 -4.05 -1.81
CA ALA A 41 2.81 -5.03 -1.55
C ALA A 41 3.87 -4.35 -0.67
N SER A 42 3.84 -4.65 0.63
CA SER A 42 4.70 -4.05 1.65
C SER A 42 5.23 -5.14 2.58
N GLY A 43 6.34 -4.86 3.27
CA GLY A 43 7.04 -5.82 4.13
C GLY A 43 8.47 -6.08 3.69
N THR A 44 8.97 -7.28 3.96
CA THR A 44 10.32 -7.73 3.60
C THR A 44 10.45 -7.98 2.08
N PRO A 45 11.68 -7.96 1.52
CA PRO A 45 11.91 -8.27 0.10
C PRO A 45 11.24 -9.55 -0.40
N ASP A 46 11.23 -10.62 0.41
CA ASP A 46 10.61 -11.90 0.04
C ASP A 46 9.08 -11.82 0.01
N GLU A 47 8.46 -11.15 0.97
CA GLU A 47 7.01 -10.94 1.03
C GLU A 47 6.53 -10.11 -0.15
N VAL A 48 7.25 -9.03 -0.47
CA VAL A 48 6.93 -8.15 -1.60
C VAL A 48 7.08 -8.90 -2.93
N ARG A 49 8.17 -9.67 -3.12
CA ARG A 49 8.33 -10.52 -4.31
C ARG A 49 7.19 -11.51 -4.48
N LYS A 50 6.82 -12.23 -3.41
CA LYS A 50 5.72 -13.21 -3.44
C LYS A 50 4.38 -12.55 -3.78
N LYS A 51 4.12 -11.36 -3.25
CA LYS A 51 2.90 -10.59 -3.53
C LYS A 51 2.85 -10.09 -4.97
N VAL A 52 3.96 -9.59 -5.50
CA VAL A 52 4.05 -9.17 -6.91
C VAL A 52 3.87 -10.37 -7.84
N GLN A 53 4.46 -11.52 -7.52
CA GLN A 53 4.22 -12.75 -8.30
C GLN A 53 2.74 -13.15 -8.28
N GLN A 54 2.07 -13.06 -7.13
CA GLN A 54 0.63 -13.30 -7.05
C GLN A 54 -0.16 -12.36 -7.98
N TYR A 55 0.25 -11.08 -8.12
CA TYR A 55 -0.38 -10.17 -9.06
C TYR A 55 -0.16 -10.60 -10.51
N ASN A 56 1.05 -11.04 -10.86
CA ASN A 56 1.36 -11.55 -12.19
C ASN A 56 0.53 -12.81 -12.52
N ASP A 57 0.45 -13.75 -11.57
CA ASP A 57 -0.34 -14.98 -11.71
C ASP A 57 -1.85 -14.67 -11.90
N ASN A 58 -2.33 -13.57 -11.32
CA ASN A 58 -3.70 -13.08 -11.47
C ASN A 58 -3.91 -12.21 -12.74
N GLY A 59 -2.92 -12.12 -13.63
CA GLY A 59 -3.03 -11.43 -14.92
C GLY A 59 -2.42 -10.03 -14.96
N CYS A 60 -1.66 -9.61 -13.95
CA CYS A 60 -0.83 -8.40 -14.06
C CYS A 60 0.29 -8.64 -15.08
N THR A 61 0.42 -7.74 -16.06
CA THR A 61 1.43 -7.84 -17.12
C THR A 61 2.59 -6.85 -16.96
N CYS A 62 2.39 -5.80 -16.16
CA CYS A 62 3.39 -4.75 -15.94
C CYS A 62 3.18 -4.13 -14.54
N PRO A 63 3.74 -4.75 -13.48
CA PRO A 63 3.67 -4.18 -12.14
C PRO A 63 4.52 -2.91 -12.05
N ILE A 64 3.90 -1.80 -11.60
CA ILE A 64 4.60 -0.53 -11.34
C ILE A 64 5.04 -0.51 -9.88
N LEU A 65 6.35 -0.50 -9.65
CA LEU A 65 6.93 -0.45 -8.31
C LEU A 65 7.18 1.01 -7.92
N TYR A 66 6.39 1.51 -6.95
CA TYR A 66 6.57 2.85 -6.39
C TYR A 66 7.24 2.74 -5.01
N PRO A 67 8.48 3.24 -4.85
CA PRO A 67 9.18 3.18 -3.57
C PRO A 67 8.55 4.13 -2.56
N MET A 68 7.95 3.54 -1.52
CA MET A 68 7.44 4.26 -0.34
C MET A 68 8.46 4.35 0.80
N ALA A 69 9.54 3.57 0.73
CA ALA A 69 10.61 3.53 1.72
C ALA A 69 11.81 4.37 1.28
N ASP A 70 12.60 4.84 2.26
CA ASP A 70 13.77 5.68 2.00
C ASP A 70 14.87 4.96 1.17
N ASP A 71 15.01 3.65 1.35
CA ASP A 71 15.99 2.85 0.62
C ASP A 71 15.43 2.36 -0.73
N VAL A 72 15.45 3.26 -1.69
CA VAL A 72 15.07 2.98 -3.08
C VAL A 72 15.98 1.90 -3.70
N LYS A 73 17.26 1.87 -3.33
CA LYS A 73 18.23 0.94 -3.90
C LYS A 73 17.91 -0.49 -3.50
N LEU A 74 17.55 -0.72 -2.25
CA LEU A 74 17.07 -2.02 -1.79
C LEU A 74 15.87 -2.52 -2.60
N MET A 75 14.92 -1.64 -2.93
CA MET A 75 13.78 -2.02 -3.78
C MET A 75 14.24 -2.41 -5.19
N ILE A 76 15.15 -1.64 -5.80
CA ILE A 76 15.69 -1.97 -7.13
C ILE A 76 16.41 -3.31 -7.08
N ASP A 77 17.34 -3.50 -6.14
CA ASP A 77 18.15 -4.71 -6.03
C ASP A 77 17.28 -5.95 -5.73
N THR A 78 16.19 -5.76 -4.99
CA THR A 78 15.20 -6.81 -4.68
C THR A 78 14.53 -7.37 -5.93
N PHE A 79 14.31 -6.55 -6.95
CA PHE A 79 13.63 -6.91 -8.20
C PHE A 79 14.57 -7.04 -9.41
N ALA A 80 15.83 -6.62 -9.29
CA ALA A 80 16.83 -6.71 -10.35
C ALA A 80 17.35 -8.15 -10.59
N GLN A 81 17.14 -9.07 -9.65
CA GLN A 81 17.60 -10.47 -9.73
C GLN A 81 16.58 -11.43 -10.37
N ALA A 82 15.56 -10.91 -11.05
CA ALA A 82 14.53 -11.71 -11.73
C ALA A 82 14.98 -12.22 -13.10
#